data_AF-A0AAX2EFC6-F1
#
_entry.id   AF-A0AAX2EFC6-F1
#
_cell.length_a   1.000
_cell.length_b   1.000
_cell.length_c   1.000
_cell.angle_alpha   90.00
_cell.angle_beta   90.00
_cell.angle_gamma   90.00
#
_symmetry.space_group_name_H-M   'P 1'
#
loop_
_entity.id
_entity.type
_entity.pdbx_description
1 polymer ?
#
loop_
_entity_poly.entity_id
_entity_poly.type
_entity_poly.pdbx_seq_one_letter_code
_entity_poly.pdbx_strand_id
1 'polypeptide(L)'
;MKPGRILTVEASDSLNFLVYVHNYAKQEKHCFPYMSGYPWNLQEQSILRPLLQQLWNEALAKPTYPTLPIDHQKDIFRPLFCDEYSFESCLDTFYSWWGSMAGQMAIERFVDQESHNTLYTLFLLSNKEQLTINLLYENDILGSPIVDNQLVLTLRETFVREEMIATIQDRLTLNGNK
;
A
#
# COMPACT_ATOMS: atom_id res chain seq x y z
N MET A 1 -27.57 5.36 -18.70
CA MET A 1 -26.30 4.62 -18.92
C MET A 1 -25.94 3.96 -17.60
N LYS A 2 -25.70 2.64 -17.58
CA LYS A 2 -25.07 2.04 -16.40
C LYS A 2 -23.70 2.70 -16.24
N PRO A 3 -23.32 3.21 -15.06
CA PRO A 3 -21.96 3.67 -14.85
C PRO A 3 -21.03 2.52 -15.23
N GLY A 4 -20.02 2.81 -16.07
CA GLY A 4 -19.03 1.80 -16.43
C GLY A 4 -18.38 1.31 -15.15
N ARG A 5 -18.23 -0.01 -15.01
CA ARG A 5 -17.49 -0.58 -13.88
C ARG A 5 -16.02 -0.15 -14.01
N ILE A 6 -15.43 0.36 -12.94
CA ILE A 6 -14.07 0.94 -12.95
C ILE A 6 -13.14 0.07 -12.13
N LEU A 7 -12.06 -0.42 -12.76
CA LEU A 7 -10.92 -1.01 -12.08
C LEU A 7 -9.76 -0.03 -12.13
N THR A 8 -9.14 0.20 -10.99
CA THR A 8 -7.94 1.02 -10.85
C THR A 8 -6.86 0.18 -10.21
N VAL A 9 -5.65 0.23 -10.75
CA VAL A 9 -4.47 -0.42 -10.18
C VAL A 9 -3.43 0.67 -10.01
N GLU A 10 -2.96 0.87 -8.78
CA GLU A 10 -2.05 1.97 -8.46
C GLU A 10 -1.10 1.56 -7.32
N ALA A 11 0.01 2.27 -7.19
CA ALA A 11 0.90 2.15 -6.03
C ALA A 11 0.62 3.31 -5.07
N SER A 12 -0.05 3.04 -3.95
CA SER A 12 -0.48 4.11 -3.03
C SER A 12 0.68 4.68 -2.22
N ASP A 13 0.98 5.96 -2.38
CA ASP A 13 2.03 6.66 -1.63
C ASP A 13 1.85 6.50 -0.13
N SER A 14 0.63 6.74 0.38
CA SER A 14 0.30 6.64 1.81
C SER A 14 0.55 5.24 2.39
N LEU A 15 0.10 4.18 1.70
CA LEU A 15 0.29 2.81 2.18
C LEU A 15 1.76 2.40 2.10
N ASN A 16 2.45 2.77 1.02
CA ASN A 16 3.87 2.48 0.85
C ASN A 16 4.74 3.28 1.84
N PHE A 17 4.35 4.50 2.22
CA PHE A 17 5.02 5.26 3.27
C PHE A 17 4.88 4.62 4.65
N LEU A 18 3.71 4.08 4.99
CA LEU A 18 3.52 3.36 6.25
C LEU A 18 4.40 2.11 6.32
N VAL A 19 4.51 1.35 5.22
CA VAL A 19 5.42 0.21 5.10
C VAL A 19 6.88 0.65 5.22
N TYR A 20 7.23 1.79 4.63
CA TYR A 20 8.56 2.38 4.73
C TYR A 20 8.96 2.72 6.18
N VAL A 21 8.08 3.38 6.92
CA VAL A 21 8.29 3.69 8.34
C VAL A 21 8.38 2.42 9.18
N HIS A 22 7.52 1.44 8.92
CA HIS A 22 7.54 0.15 9.60
C HIS A 22 8.84 -0.62 9.37
N ASN A 23 9.33 -0.68 8.13
CA ASN A 23 10.58 -1.34 7.78
C ASN A 23 11.78 -0.67 8.45
N TYR A 24 11.80 0.67 8.47
CA TYR A 24 12.78 1.42 9.24
C TYR A 24 12.73 1.06 10.74
N ALA A 25 11.54 0.93 11.33
CA ALA A 25 11.40 0.59 12.75
C ALA A 25 11.90 -0.82 13.08
N LYS A 26 11.75 -1.77 12.14
CA LYS A 26 12.21 -3.16 12.27
C LYS A 26 13.72 -3.33 12.07
N GLN A 27 14.34 -2.50 11.23
CA GLN A 27 15.77 -2.62 10.85
C GLN A 27 16.14 -4.01 10.32
N GLU A 28 15.26 -4.63 9.53
CA GLU A 28 15.56 -5.91 8.87
C GLU A 28 16.43 -5.66 7.63
N LYS A 29 17.58 -6.35 7.53
CA LYS A 29 18.56 -6.15 6.45
C LYS A 29 18.03 -6.37 5.03
N HIS A 30 16.94 -7.11 4.90
CA HIS A 30 16.35 -7.47 3.61
C HIS A 30 15.17 -6.57 3.23
N CYS A 31 14.76 -5.65 4.12
CA CYS A 31 13.65 -4.74 3.88
C CYS A 31 14.18 -3.33 3.67
N PHE A 32 13.60 -2.61 2.72
CA PHE A 32 13.90 -1.19 2.53
C PHE A 32 12.90 -0.32 3.30
N PRO A 33 13.35 0.74 4.00
CA PRO A 33 14.73 1.18 4.14
C PRO A 33 15.45 0.45 5.28
N TYR A 34 16.67 -0.03 5.01
CA TYR A 34 17.61 -0.44 6.04
C TYR A 34 18.71 0.62 6.13
N MET A 35 18.74 1.37 7.23
CA MET A 35 19.70 2.45 7.44
C MET A 35 20.37 2.33 8.80
N SER A 36 21.65 2.01 8.78
CA SER A 36 22.48 2.01 9.98
C SER A 36 22.63 3.44 10.51
N GLY A 37 22.28 3.66 11.78
CA GLY A 37 22.52 4.95 12.47
C GLY A 37 21.27 5.66 13.00
N TYR A 38 20.08 5.07 12.84
CA TYR A 38 18.80 5.59 13.35
C TYR A 38 18.60 7.11 13.17
N PRO A 39 18.61 7.64 11.92
CA PRO A 39 18.46 9.07 11.67
C PRO A 39 17.11 9.67 12.13
N TRP A 40 16.08 8.84 12.33
CA TRP A 40 14.73 9.28 12.69
C TRP A 40 14.27 8.73 14.04
N ASN A 41 13.74 9.63 14.86
CA ASN A 41 13.15 9.30 16.15
C ASN A 41 11.68 8.94 15.97
N LEU A 42 11.40 7.64 15.89
CA LEU A 42 10.03 7.13 15.90
C LEU A 42 9.49 7.01 17.32
N GLN A 43 8.16 6.98 17.42
CA GLN A 43 7.50 6.55 18.65
C GLN A 43 7.96 5.17 19.09
N GLU A 44 7.87 4.90 20.39
CA GLU A 44 8.19 3.57 20.93
C GLU A 44 7.33 2.48 20.27
N GLN A 45 7.90 1.29 20.11
CA GLN A 45 7.24 0.15 19.42
C GLN A 45 5.84 -0.19 19.97
N SER A 46 5.63 0.02 21.28
CA SER A 46 4.34 -0.18 21.96
C SER A 46 3.24 0.76 21.46
N ILE A 47 3.60 1.97 21.00
CA ILE A 47 2.71 2.99 20.46
C ILE A 47 2.69 2.92 18.93
N LEU A 48 3.87 2.76 18.33
CA LEU A 48 4.07 2.80 16.89
C LEU A 48 3.28 1.72 16.16
N ARG A 49 3.31 0.47 16.64
CA ARG A 49 2.64 -0.64 15.93
C ARG A 49 1.11 -0.49 15.87
N PRO A 50 0.40 -0.20 16.99
CA PRO A 50 -1.03 0.10 16.91
C PRO A 50 -1.34 1.31 16.03
N LEU A 51 -0.51 2.35 16.10
CA LEU A 51 -0.70 3.58 15.32
C LEU A 51 -0.53 3.34 13.81
N LEU A 52 0.48 2.57 13.39
CA LEU A 52 0.66 2.14 12.01
C LEU A 52 -0.56 1.37 11.49
N GLN A 53 -1.08 0.43 12.28
CA GLN A 53 -2.28 -0.33 11.91
C GLN A 53 -3.53 0.55 11.80
N GLN A 54 -3.70 1.51 12.70
CA GLN A 54 -4.80 2.48 12.65
C GLN A 54 -4.70 3.34 11.37
N LEU A 55 -3.55 3.99 11.15
CA LEU A 55 -3.32 4.85 10.00
C LEU A 55 -3.41 4.09 8.68
N TRP A 56 -3.01 2.81 8.66
CA TRP A 56 -3.22 1.93 7.52
C TRP A 56 -4.69 1.81 7.14
N ASN A 57 -5.55 1.46 8.10
CA ASN A 57 -6.98 1.30 7.84
C ASN A 57 -7.64 2.62 7.46
N GLU A 58 -7.21 3.74 8.08
CA GLU A 58 -7.70 5.07 7.72
C GLU A 58 -7.28 5.50 6.31
N ALA A 59 -6.02 5.25 5.92
CA ALA A 59 -5.51 5.52 4.60
C ALA A 59 -6.24 4.67 3.54
N LEU A 60 -6.45 3.39 3.83
CA LEU A 60 -7.15 2.48 2.94
C LEU A 60 -8.65 2.79 2.83
N ALA A 61 -9.28 3.30 3.88
CA ALA A 61 -10.71 3.66 3.87
C ALA A 61 -11.02 4.98 3.16
N LYS A 62 -10.01 5.84 2.91
CA LYS A 62 -10.20 7.13 2.26
C LYS A 62 -9.99 6.97 0.75
N PRO A 63 -11.06 6.84 -0.06
CA PRO A 63 -10.92 6.77 -1.51
C PRO A 63 -10.28 8.07 -2.00
N THR A 64 -9.01 8.01 -2.37
CA THR A 64 -8.32 9.13 -2.98
C THR A 64 -8.13 8.78 -4.44
N TYR A 65 -8.99 9.37 -5.28
CA TYR A 65 -8.87 9.23 -6.71
C TYR A 65 -8.44 10.57 -7.32
N PRO A 66 -7.25 10.66 -7.94
CA PRO A 66 -6.07 9.78 -7.78
C PRO A 66 -5.47 9.88 -6.36
N THR A 67 -4.51 9.01 -6.03
CA THR A 67 -3.72 9.12 -4.79
C THR A 67 -3.26 10.56 -4.61
N LEU A 68 -3.78 11.21 -3.57
CA LEU A 68 -3.28 12.53 -3.21
C LEU A 68 -1.83 12.33 -2.76
N PRO A 69 -0.88 13.16 -3.24
CA PRO A 69 0.46 13.19 -2.69
C PRO A 69 0.41 13.21 -1.17
N ILE A 70 1.34 12.52 -0.51
CA ILE A 70 1.41 12.47 0.96
C ILE A 70 1.38 13.89 1.53
N ASP A 71 1.89 14.90 0.83
CA ASP A 71 1.84 16.32 1.21
C ASP A 71 0.45 16.82 1.62
N HIS A 72 -0.62 16.31 1.00
CA HIS A 72 -2.00 16.67 1.35
C HIS A 72 -2.52 15.95 2.59
N GLN A 73 -1.87 14.86 2.99
CA GLN A 73 -2.24 14.01 4.11
C GLN A 73 -1.17 13.99 5.21
N LYS A 74 -0.06 14.70 5.05
CA LYS A 74 1.17 14.50 5.82
C LYS A 74 0.96 14.64 7.33
N ASP A 75 0.03 15.51 7.71
CA ASP A 75 -0.36 15.76 9.09
C ASP A 75 -0.89 14.50 9.81
N ILE A 76 -1.47 13.54 9.08
CA ILE A 76 -1.98 12.29 9.68
C ILE A 76 -0.83 11.34 10.05
N PHE A 77 0.33 11.46 9.41
CA PHE A 77 1.47 10.60 9.65
C PHE A 77 2.48 11.17 10.65
N ARG A 78 2.44 12.49 10.90
CA ARG A 78 3.26 13.16 11.93
C ARG A 78 3.30 12.43 13.28
N PRO A 79 2.18 11.90 13.82
CA PRO A 79 2.18 11.25 15.12
C PRO A 79 3.08 9.99 15.22
N LEU A 80 3.55 9.44 14.09
CA LEU A 80 4.50 8.31 14.07
C LEU A 80 5.90 8.70 14.59
N PHE A 81 6.21 10.00 14.63
CA PHE A 81 7.53 10.53 14.97
C PHE A 81 7.49 11.30 16.28
N CYS A 82 8.64 11.39 16.96
CA CYS A 82 8.80 12.15 18.20
C CYS A 82 9.08 13.64 17.94
N ASP A 83 9.55 13.98 16.74
CA ASP A 83 9.91 15.34 16.36
C ASP A 83 9.68 15.60 14.86
N GLU A 84 9.46 16.87 14.52
CA GLU A 84 9.15 17.31 13.15
C GLU A 84 10.35 17.10 12.20
N TYR A 85 11.57 17.22 12.71
CA TYR A 85 12.77 17.04 11.88
C TYR A 85 12.87 15.60 11.36
N SER A 86 12.64 14.62 12.24
CA SER A 86 12.60 13.20 11.89
C SER A 86 11.49 12.90 10.89
N PHE A 87 10.31 13.51 11.08
CA PHE A 87 9.20 13.35 10.16
C PHE A 87 9.51 13.90 8.77
N GLU A 88 9.87 15.18 8.65
CA GLU A 88 10.14 15.83 7.37
C GLU A 88 11.36 15.19 6.68
N SER A 89 12.42 14.86 7.43
CA SER A 89 13.58 14.14 6.87
C SER A 89 13.22 12.74 6.36
N CYS A 90 12.37 12.00 7.08
CA CYS A 90 11.88 10.70 6.64
C CYS A 90 11.03 10.81 5.38
N LEU A 91 10.14 11.80 5.33
CA LEU A 91 9.27 12.06 4.20
C LEU A 91 10.08 12.47 2.95
N ASP A 92 11.05 13.38 3.09
CA ASP A 92 11.94 13.79 2.01
C ASP A 92 12.76 12.62 1.47
N THR A 93 13.25 11.76 2.36
CA THR A 93 14.00 10.55 1.97
C THR A 93 13.09 9.56 1.26
N PHE A 94 11.87 9.38 1.77
CA PHE A 94 10.85 8.56 1.11
C PHE A 94 10.54 9.09 -0.28
N TYR A 95 10.26 10.38 -0.47
CA TYR A 95 10.00 10.94 -1.80
C TYR A 95 11.19 10.83 -2.73
N SER A 96 12.40 11.07 -2.21
CA SER A 96 13.62 10.89 -2.98
C SER A 96 13.75 9.46 -3.45
N TRP A 97 13.48 8.47 -2.59
CA TRP A 97 13.53 7.06 -2.95
C TRP A 97 12.36 6.62 -3.85
N TRP A 98 11.12 6.90 -3.45
CA TRP A 98 9.89 6.55 -4.17
C TRP A 98 9.88 7.15 -5.58
N GLY A 99 10.32 8.40 -5.70
CA GLY A 99 10.49 9.11 -6.96
C GLY A 99 11.71 8.68 -7.78
N SER A 100 12.88 8.46 -7.16
CA SER A 100 14.11 8.10 -7.91
C SER A 100 14.17 6.62 -8.32
N MET A 101 13.60 5.73 -7.51
CA MET A 101 13.62 4.29 -7.79
C MET A 101 12.59 3.89 -8.86
N ALA A 102 11.85 4.85 -9.42
CA ALA A 102 10.67 4.55 -10.22
C ALA A 102 9.72 3.65 -9.41
N GLY A 103 9.60 3.80 -8.08
CA GLY A 103 8.86 2.88 -7.22
C GLY A 103 7.41 2.70 -7.66
N GLN A 104 6.73 3.82 -7.93
CA GLN A 104 5.41 3.82 -8.54
C GLN A 104 5.41 3.17 -9.94
N MET A 105 6.30 3.62 -10.84
CA MET A 105 6.33 3.12 -12.23
C MET A 105 6.81 1.67 -12.35
N ALA A 106 7.62 1.16 -11.43
CA ALA A 106 8.17 -0.19 -11.40
C ALA A 106 7.11 -1.15 -10.86
N ILE A 107 6.34 -0.72 -9.86
CA ILE A 107 5.18 -1.45 -9.35
C ILE A 107 4.08 -1.51 -10.42
N GLU A 108 3.76 -0.38 -11.05
CA GLU A 108 2.76 -0.31 -12.13
C GLU A 108 3.22 -1.09 -13.37
N ARG A 109 4.53 -1.06 -13.71
CA ARG A 109 5.10 -1.89 -14.79
C ARG A 109 5.19 -3.37 -14.44
N PHE A 110 5.23 -3.72 -13.16
CA PHE A 110 5.29 -5.11 -12.72
C PHE A 110 4.00 -5.85 -13.06
N VAL A 111 2.88 -5.13 -13.11
CA VAL A 111 1.61 -5.64 -13.63
C VAL A 111 1.63 -5.45 -15.14
N ASP A 112 2.13 -6.45 -15.86
CA ASP A 112 2.10 -6.46 -17.31
C ASP A 112 0.65 -6.50 -17.87
N GLN A 113 0.49 -6.44 -19.19
CA GLN A 113 -0.83 -6.47 -19.82
C GLN A 113 -1.61 -7.75 -19.51
N GLU A 114 -0.93 -8.90 -19.38
CA GLU A 114 -1.60 -10.16 -19.03
C GLU A 114 -2.10 -10.18 -17.59
N SER A 115 -1.33 -9.63 -16.67
CA SER A 115 -1.71 -9.45 -15.27
C SER A 115 -2.88 -8.47 -15.16
N HIS A 116 -2.85 -7.35 -15.89
CA HIS A 116 -3.99 -6.43 -15.98
C HIS A 116 -5.26 -7.10 -16.51
N ASN A 117 -5.16 -7.91 -17.56
CA ASN A 117 -6.31 -8.66 -18.10
C ASN A 117 -6.86 -9.67 -17.08
N THR A 118 -5.97 -10.31 -16.31
CA THR A 118 -6.34 -11.22 -15.23
C THR A 118 -7.06 -10.48 -14.10
N LEU A 119 -6.51 -9.37 -13.62
CA LEU A 119 -7.12 -8.51 -12.61
C LEU A 119 -8.48 -7.99 -13.08
N TYR A 120 -8.59 -7.57 -14.35
CA TYR A 120 -9.83 -7.12 -14.95
C TYR A 120 -10.88 -8.23 -15.03
N THR A 121 -10.47 -9.45 -15.38
CA THR A 121 -11.36 -10.62 -15.41
C THR A 121 -11.89 -10.95 -14.01
N LEU A 122 -11.03 -10.94 -12.99
CA LEU A 122 -11.43 -11.14 -11.59
C LEU A 122 -12.35 -10.03 -11.10
N PHE A 123 -12.07 -8.79 -11.48
CA PHE A 123 -12.95 -7.66 -11.20
C PHE A 123 -14.33 -7.88 -11.81
N LEU A 124 -14.42 -8.30 -13.08
CA LEU A 124 -15.70 -8.60 -13.73
C LEU A 124 -16.52 -9.67 -12.99
N LEU A 125 -15.85 -10.65 -12.37
CA LEU A 125 -16.50 -11.69 -11.56
C LEU A 125 -16.99 -11.18 -10.20
N SER A 126 -16.44 -10.06 -9.71
CA SER A 126 -16.94 -9.41 -8.50
C SER A 126 -18.27 -8.70 -8.74
N ASN A 127 -19.01 -8.42 -7.66
CA ASN A 127 -20.21 -7.58 -7.67
C ASN A 127 -19.91 -6.09 -7.51
N LYS A 128 -18.62 -5.69 -7.49
CA LYS A 128 -18.21 -4.31 -7.23
C LYS A 128 -18.33 -3.43 -8.47
N GLU A 129 -18.92 -2.25 -8.30
CA GLU A 129 -18.97 -1.24 -9.37
C GLU A 129 -17.63 -0.53 -9.56
N GLN A 130 -16.88 -0.37 -8.47
CA GLN A 130 -15.55 0.21 -8.45
C GLN A 130 -14.63 -0.67 -7.59
N LEU A 131 -13.41 -0.88 -8.06
CA LEU A 131 -12.36 -1.57 -7.30
C LEU A 131 -11.03 -0.88 -7.57
N THR A 132 -10.35 -0.47 -6.50
CA THR A 132 -8.96 -0.01 -6.55
C THR A 132 -8.09 -1.08 -5.93
N ILE A 133 -7.05 -1.49 -6.65
CA ILE A 133 -6.00 -2.40 -6.20
C ILE A 133 -4.76 -1.56 -5.91
N ASN A 134 -4.43 -1.46 -4.63
CA ASN A 134 -3.27 -0.76 -4.12
C ASN A 134 -2.10 -1.74 -4.02
N LEU A 135 -1.03 -1.48 -4.76
CA LEU A 135 0.16 -2.31 -4.80
C LEU A 135 1.18 -1.83 -3.76
N LEU A 136 1.77 -2.79 -3.03
CA LEU A 136 2.86 -2.54 -2.08
C LEU A 136 4.20 -3.01 -2.63
N TYR A 137 5.25 -2.23 -2.39
CA TYR A 137 6.62 -2.63 -2.77
C TYR A 137 7.19 -3.77 -1.92
N GLU A 138 6.63 -3.99 -0.73
CA GLU A 138 7.06 -5.00 0.24
C GLU A 138 5.89 -5.87 0.71
N ASN A 139 6.23 -6.96 1.40
CA ASN A 139 5.28 -8.04 1.69
C ASN A 139 4.42 -7.83 2.95
N ASP A 140 4.71 -6.79 3.73
CA ASP A 140 4.05 -6.57 5.02
C ASP A 140 2.75 -5.76 4.85
N ILE A 141 1.61 -6.41 5.13
CA ILE A 141 0.30 -5.76 5.26
C ILE A 141 0.10 -5.39 6.74
N LEU A 142 0.04 -4.08 7.04
CA LEU A 142 0.04 -3.59 8.42
C LEU A 142 -1.35 -3.61 9.09
N GLY A 143 -2.41 -3.70 8.30
CA GLY A 143 -3.80 -3.71 8.76
C GLY A 143 -4.70 -4.57 7.88
N SER A 144 -5.91 -4.10 7.60
CA SER A 144 -6.83 -4.85 6.74
C SER A 144 -6.30 -4.90 5.29
N PRO A 145 -6.30 -6.06 4.62
CA PRO A 145 -5.92 -6.15 3.22
C PRO A 145 -7.03 -5.67 2.27
N ILE A 146 -8.23 -5.40 2.80
CA ILE A 146 -9.38 -4.91 2.05
C ILE A 146 -10.27 -4.03 2.94
N VAL A 147 -10.70 -2.89 2.41
CA VAL A 147 -11.72 -2.01 3.01
C VAL A 147 -12.61 -1.48 1.89
N ASP A 148 -13.92 -1.68 1.98
CA ASP A 148 -14.89 -1.27 0.96
C ASP A 148 -14.47 -1.70 -0.46
N ASN A 149 -14.13 -0.75 -1.32
CA ASN A 149 -13.73 -0.95 -2.71
C ASN A 149 -12.21 -0.87 -2.92
N GLN A 150 -11.43 -0.89 -1.84
CA GLN A 150 -9.99 -0.77 -1.82
C GLN A 150 -9.40 -2.11 -1.38
N LEU A 151 -8.64 -2.72 -2.27
CA LEU A 151 -7.94 -3.99 -2.03
C LEU A 151 -6.44 -3.72 -2.08
N VAL A 152 -5.67 -4.39 -1.23
CA VAL A 152 -4.21 -4.31 -1.22
C VAL A 152 -3.64 -5.60 -1.77
N LEU A 153 -2.62 -5.51 -2.62
CA LEU A 153 -1.77 -6.62 -3.04
C LEU A 153 -0.32 -6.26 -2.83
N THR A 154 0.49 -7.22 -2.39
CA THR A 154 1.95 -7.05 -2.38
C THR A 154 2.51 -7.43 -3.74
N LEU A 155 3.65 -6.88 -4.13
CA LEU A 155 4.30 -7.28 -5.39
C LEU A 155 4.57 -8.79 -5.45
N ARG A 156 4.96 -9.42 -4.35
CA ARG A 156 5.19 -10.87 -4.33
C ARG A 156 3.93 -11.65 -4.69
N GLU A 157 2.77 -11.21 -4.23
CA GLU A 157 1.48 -11.84 -4.54
C GLU A 157 1.11 -11.72 -6.01
N THR A 158 1.77 -10.85 -6.79
CA THR A 158 1.55 -10.73 -8.24
C THR A 158 2.53 -11.56 -9.07
N PHE A 159 3.56 -12.18 -8.46
CA PHE A 159 4.60 -12.92 -9.20
C PHE A 159 4.08 -14.23 -9.81
N VAL A 160 3.20 -14.93 -9.08
CA VAL A 160 2.62 -16.20 -9.52
C VAL A 160 1.12 -15.98 -9.75
N ARG A 161 0.67 -16.22 -10.99
CA ARG A 161 -0.69 -15.90 -11.43
C ARG A 161 -1.75 -16.62 -10.59
N GLU A 162 -1.53 -17.89 -10.30
CA GLU A 162 -2.44 -18.71 -9.51
C GLU A 162 -2.55 -18.20 -8.06
N GLU A 163 -1.43 -17.76 -7.48
CA GLU A 163 -1.39 -17.18 -6.13
C GLU A 163 -2.10 -15.82 -6.10
N MET A 164 -1.88 -14.99 -7.12
CA MET A 164 -2.58 -13.71 -7.28
C MET A 164 -4.09 -13.92 -7.35
N ILE A 165 -4.55 -14.84 -8.20
CA ILE A 165 -5.97 -15.17 -8.35
C ILE A 165 -6.56 -15.64 -7.02
N ALA A 166 -5.91 -16.61 -6.37
CA ALA A 166 -6.39 -17.16 -5.10
C ALA A 166 -6.48 -16.08 -4.02
N THR A 167 -5.47 -15.21 -3.93
CA THR A 167 -5.40 -14.10 -2.97
C THR A 167 -6.54 -13.11 -3.18
N ILE A 168 -6.81 -12.72 -4.43
CA ILE A 168 -7.89 -11.80 -4.77
C ILE A 168 -9.25 -12.43 -4.50
N GLN A 169 -9.43 -13.70 -4.86
CA GLN A 169 -10.69 -14.41 -4.62
C GLN A 169 -11.00 -14.54 -3.13
N ASP A 170 -9.99 -14.82 -2.31
CA ASP A 170 -10.12 -14.87 -0.85
C ASP A 170 -10.51 -13.49 -0.28
N ARG A 171 -9.75 -12.44 -0.64
CA ARG A 171 -9.98 -11.07 -0.15
C ARG A 171 -11.31 -10.48 -0.61
N LEU A 172 -11.72 -10.74 -1.85
CA LEU A 172 -13.01 -10.29 -2.39
C LEU A 172 -14.17 -11.23 -2.02
N THR A 173 -13.93 -12.29 -1.24
CA THR A 173 -14.94 -13.30 -0.89
C THR A 173 -15.65 -13.91 -2.12
N LEU A 174 -14.94 -13.99 -3.25
CA LEU A 174 -15.45 -14.57 -4.51
C LEU A 174 -15.51 -16.11 -4.46
N ASN A 175 -14.82 -16.70 -3.48
CA ASN A 175 -15.06 -18.08 -3.05
C ASN A 175 -16.36 -18.12 -2.24
N GLY A 176 -17.50 -17.99 -2.93
CA GLY A 176 -18.81 -17.99 -2.30
C GLY A 176 -19.05 -19.23 -1.44
N ASN A 177 -19.71 -19.00 -0.31
CA ASN A 177 -20.62 -19.91 0.38
C ASN A 177 -20.19 -21.39 0.44
N LYS A 178 -19.60 -21.78 1.58
CA LYS A 178 -19.96 -23.07 2.17
C LYS A 178 -21.13 -22.89 3.12
#